data_AF-A0AAX0B822-F1
#
_entry.id   AF-A0AAX0B822-F1
#
_cell.length_a   1.000
_cell.length_b   1.000
_cell.length_c   1.000
_cell.angle_alpha   90.00
_cell.angle_beta   90.00
_cell.angle_gamma   90.00
#
_symmetry.space_group_name_H-M   'P 1'
#
loop_
_entity.id
_entity.type
_entity.pdbx_description
1 polymer ?
#
loop_
_entity_poly.entity_id
_entity_poly.type
_entity_poly.pdbx_seq_one_letter_code
_entity_poly.pdbx_strand_id
1 'polypeptide(L)'
;MFQNNYPLFNSGRLLKIEMLEELRNFPRGFFDARIKGYSNGIICGCEIEVSDNYIKILEGIIKYQDVIYLLKEDIKVEYTCNNKLMLLKIKFLPEIQDSDFKINSTEIYLDEKLEIKENEIEICRFKLRAGAKLRADHTDFIDLSTEYDTVNTIYAPYAAYGSSSLSPEILRRFGRELLECNLSEAWDISFAMMCVQSKDAIQKEIIISYLVNKLDIEVKNYNNEDLYLYLLEVLRSAKDGAKGNGRRGSGRFKKILID
;
A
#
# COMPACT_ATOMS: atom_id res chain seq x y z
N MET A 1 -29.59 6.04 -17.01
CA MET A 1 -29.46 7.44 -17.50
C MET A 1 -28.38 8.11 -16.66
N PHE A 2 -27.38 8.76 -17.25
CA PHE A 2 -26.38 9.55 -16.50
C PHE A 2 -26.98 10.92 -16.13
N GLN A 3 -26.84 11.34 -14.88
CA GLN A 3 -27.38 12.60 -14.35
C GLN A 3 -26.39 13.22 -13.36
N ASN A 4 -26.37 14.55 -13.26
CA ASN A 4 -25.54 15.32 -12.33
C ASN A 4 -26.37 16.47 -11.79
N ASN A 5 -26.89 16.33 -10.58
CA ASN A 5 -27.74 17.33 -9.95
C ASN A 5 -26.90 18.20 -9.03
N TYR A 6 -27.07 19.52 -9.13
CA TYR A 6 -26.37 20.46 -8.26
C TYR A 6 -27.38 21.37 -7.56
N PRO A 7 -27.46 21.36 -6.22
CA PRO A 7 -28.41 22.18 -5.48
C PRO A 7 -28.03 23.66 -5.53
N LEU A 8 -29.00 24.53 -5.84
CA LEU A 8 -28.82 25.97 -5.90
C LEU A 8 -29.32 26.66 -4.61
N PHE A 9 -28.40 27.20 -3.81
CA PHE A 9 -28.70 27.93 -2.58
C PHE A 9 -28.76 29.44 -2.85
N ASN A 10 -29.96 29.93 -3.14
CA ASN A 10 -30.20 31.35 -3.40
C ASN A 10 -30.97 31.99 -2.24
N SER A 11 -30.65 33.24 -1.94
CA SER A 11 -31.41 34.02 -0.94
C SER A 11 -32.90 34.06 -1.29
N GLY A 12 -33.76 33.92 -0.28
CA GLY A 12 -35.22 33.86 -0.43
C GLY A 12 -35.78 32.53 -0.95
N ARG A 13 -34.95 31.51 -1.20
CA ARG A 13 -35.41 30.14 -1.51
C ARG A 13 -35.44 29.26 -0.26
N LEU A 14 -36.42 28.36 -0.19
CA LEU A 14 -36.52 27.37 0.88
C LEU A 14 -35.47 26.26 0.70
N LEU A 15 -34.76 25.94 1.78
CA LEU A 15 -33.88 24.78 1.86
C LEU A 15 -34.73 23.51 1.92
N LYS A 16 -34.59 22.62 0.94
CA LYS A 16 -35.32 21.35 0.91
C LYS A 16 -34.43 20.18 1.30
N ILE A 17 -35.03 19.13 1.86
CA ILE A 17 -34.32 17.92 2.29
C ILE A 17 -33.60 17.27 1.10
N GLU A 18 -34.22 17.24 -0.08
CA GLU A 18 -33.63 16.60 -1.26
C GLU A 18 -32.32 17.29 -1.70
N MET A 19 -32.17 18.59 -1.41
CA MET A 19 -30.93 19.33 -1.68
C MET A 19 -29.79 18.86 -0.77
N LEU A 20 -30.10 18.60 0.51
CA LEU A 20 -29.13 18.09 1.48
C LEU A 20 -28.81 16.62 1.21
N GLU A 21 -29.81 15.84 0.80
CA GLU A 21 -29.61 14.45 0.36
C GLU A 21 -28.70 14.38 -0.85
N GLU A 22 -28.85 15.25 -1.84
CA GLU A 22 -27.94 15.30 -3.00
C GLU A 22 -26.50 15.63 -2.56
N LEU A 23 -26.31 16.64 -1.70
CA LEU A 23 -24.99 16.99 -1.16
C LEU A 23 -24.35 15.83 -0.38
N ARG A 24 -25.14 15.05 0.35
CA ARG A 24 -24.67 13.90 1.15
C ARG A 24 -24.38 12.67 0.28
N ASN A 25 -25.30 12.35 -0.64
CA ASN A 25 -25.30 11.09 -1.38
C ASN A 25 -24.36 11.15 -2.59
N PHE A 26 -24.23 12.30 -3.27
CA PHE A 26 -23.41 12.41 -4.47
C PHE A 26 -21.93 12.07 -4.22
N PRO A 27 -21.23 12.64 -3.22
CA PRO A 27 -19.84 12.28 -2.94
C PRO A 27 -19.67 10.81 -2.58
N ARG A 28 -20.57 10.26 -1.76
CA ARG A 28 -20.55 8.84 -1.37
C ARG A 28 -20.72 7.94 -2.59
N GLY A 29 -21.77 8.16 -3.37
CA GLY A 29 -22.03 7.41 -4.59
C GLY A 29 -20.93 7.52 -5.64
N PHE A 30 -20.28 8.69 -5.75
CA PHE A 30 -19.12 8.88 -6.62
C PHE A 30 -17.95 7.99 -6.21
N PHE A 31 -17.58 8.00 -4.92
CA PHE A 31 -16.50 7.15 -4.42
C PHE A 31 -16.86 5.67 -4.51
N ASP A 32 -18.05 5.27 -4.06
CA ASP A 32 -18.54 3.88 -4.12
C ASP A 32 -18.49 3.35 -5.56
N ALA A 33 -18.90 4.16 -6.54
CA ALA A 33 -18.81 3.79 -7.96
C ALA A 33 -17.35 3.68 -8.45
N ARG A 34 -16.47 4.60 -8.04
CA ARG A 34 -15.05 4.63 -8.45
C ARG A 34 -14.26 3.43 -7.93
N ILE A 35 -14.49 3.02 -6.67
CA ILE A 35 -13.69 1.98 -6.01
C ILE A 35 -14.44 0.65 -5.84
N LYS A 36 -15.61 0.49 -6.49
CA LYS A 36 -16.46 -0.71 -6.35
C LYS A 36 -15.72 -2.03 -6.55
N GLY A 37 -14.79 -2.07 -7.50
CA GLY A 37 -14.00 -3.27 -7.80
C GLY A 37 -12.73 -3.42 -6.99
N TYR A 38 -12.45 -2.51 -6.04
CA TYR A 38 -11.20 -2.50 -5.30
C TYR A 38 -11.28 -3.42 -4.09
N SER A 39 -10.15 -4.07 -3.77
CA SER A 39 -10.00 -4.87 -2.56
C SER A 39 -10.01 -4.01 -1.28
N ASN A 40 -9.97 -4.69 -0.13
CA ASN A 40 -9.60 -4.03 1.12
C ASN A 40 -8.15 -3.54 1.06
N GLY A 41 -7.84 -2.44 1.74
CA GLY A 41 -6.50 -1.87 1.79
C GLY A 41 -6.47 -0.34 1.83
N ILE A 42 -5.25 0.19 1.92
CA ILE A 42 -4.97 1.63 1.84
C ILE A 42 -5.22 2.11 0.41
N ILE A 43 -6.04 3.15 0.24
CA ILE A 43 -6.27 3.79 -1.07
C ILE A 43 -5.19 4.82 -1.36
N CYS A 44 -4.97 5.73 -0.40
CA CYS A 44 -3.98 6.79 -0.49
C CYS A 44 -3.71 7.38 0.90
N GLY A 45 -2.56 8.03 1.08
CA GLY A 45 -2.14 8.56 2.37
C GLY A 45 -1.72 7.46 3.32
N CYS A 46 -1.93 7.68 4.62
CA CYS A 46 -1.51 6.76 5.68
C CYS A 46 0.02 6.50 5.68
N GLU A 47 0.81 7.46 5.20
CA GLU A 47 2.26 7.37 5.27
C GLU A 47 2.72 7.35 6.73
N ILE A 48 3.89 6.74 6.93
CA ILE A 48 4.48 6.57 8.26
C ILE A 48 5.61 7.57 8.44
N GLU A 49 5.49 8.42 9.45
CA GLU A 49 6.59 9.20 9.98
C GLU A 49 7.03 8.64 11.33
N VAL A 50 8.33 8.68 11.61
CA VAL A 50 8.89 8.21 12.87
C VAL A 50 9.48 9.37 13.65
N SER A 51 9.20 9.39 14.95
CA SER A 51 9.84 10.23 15.95
C SER A 51 10.42 9.36 17.06
N ASP A 52 11.21 9.92 17.96
CA ASP A 52 11.98 9.15 18.96
C ASP A 52 11.15 8.15 19.78
N ASN A 53 9.90 8.47 20.12
CA ASN A 53 9.02 7.67 20.98
C ASN A 53 7.63 7.35 20.39
N TYR A 54 7.35 7.75 19.15
CA TYR A 54 6.07 7.44 18.50
C TYR A 54 6.22 7.28 16.98
N ILE A 55 5.34 6.46 16.43
CA ILE A 55 5.05 6.40 14.99
C ILE A 55 3.84 7.29 14.74
N LYS A 56 3.89 8.09 13.69
CA LYS A 56 2.76 8.88 13.24
C LYS A 56 2.23 8.30 11.93
N ILE A 57 0.92 8.07 11.88
CA ILE A 57 0.19 7.73 10.66
C ILE A 57 -0.41 9.04 10.15
N LEU A 58 -0.02 9.46 8.94
CA LEU A 58 -0.55 10.66 8.32
C LEU A 58 -2.01 10.47 7.86
N GLU A 59 -2.70 11.58 7.62
CA GLU A 59 -4.04 11.58 7.01
C GLU A 59 -4.12 10.67 5.78
N GLY A 60 -5.28 10.04 5.56
CA GLY A 60 -5.39 9.06 4.49
C GLY A 60 -6.72 8.33 4.46
N ILE A 61 -6.85 7.45 3.47
CA ILE A 61 -8.09 6.77 3.14
C ILE A 61 -7.83 5.26 3.07
N ILE A 62 -8.68 4.50 3.77
CA ILE A 62 -8.64 3.03 3.76
C ILE A 62 -10.02 2.50 3.38
N LYS A 63 -10.05 1.45 2.56
CA LYS A 63 -11.26 0.69 2.22
C LYS A 63 -11.28 -0.62 2.99
N TYR A 64 -12.41 -0.92 3.60
CA TYR A 64 -12.67 -2.21 4.23
C TYR A 64 -14.15 -2.59 4.07
N GLN A 65 -14.43 -3.77 3.50
CA GLN A 65 -15.78 -4.31 3.28
C GLN A 65 -16.75 -3.29 2.63
N ASP A 66 -16.29 -2.65 1.55
CA ASP A 66 -17.01 -1.60 0.80
C ASP A 66 -17.31 -0.31 1.57
N VAL A 67 -16.75 -0.15 2.77
CA VAL A 67 -16.80 1.09 3.54
C VAL A 67 -15.47 1.84 3.44
N ILE A 68 -15.56 3.15 3.24
CA ILE A 68 -14.42 4.06 3.21
C ILE A 68 -14.24 4.70 4.59
N TYR A 69 -13.04 4.59 5.12
CA TYR A 69 -12.61 5.22 6.36
C TYR A 69 -11.62 6.33 6.03
N LEU A 70 -11.93 7.54 6.50
CA LEU A 70 -11.08 8.72 6.33
C LEU A 70 -10.42 9.06 7.66
N LEU A 71 -9.09 8.96 7.68
CA LEU A 71 -8.28 9.53 8.74
C LEU A 71 -8.06 11.01 8.42
N LYS A 72 -8.72 11.90 9.18
CA LYS A 72 -8.72 13.35 8.93
C LYS A 72 -7.54 14.10 9.53
N GLU A 73 -6.92 13.51 10.54
CA GLU A 73 -5.83 14.11 11.30
C GLU A 73 -4.79 13.03 11.59
N ASP A 74 -3.53 13.43 11.65
CA ASP A 74 -2.43 12.54 11.97
C ASP A 74 -2.62 11.88 13.34
N ILE A 75 -2.44 10.56 13.41
CA ILE A 75 -2.49 9.82 14.69
C ILE A 75 -1.08 9.44 15.12
N LYS A 76 -0.77 9.68 16.39
CA LYS A 76 0.47 9.24 17.04
C LYS A 76 0.22 7.95 17.81
N VAL A 77 1.09 6.97 17.61
CA VAL A 77 1.10 5.70 18.32
C VAL A 77 2.45 5.56 19.00
N GLU A 78 2.44 5.62 20.33
CA GLU A 78 3.65 5.46 21.13
C GLU A 78 4.21 4.05 20.98
N TYR A 79 5.53 3.92 20.89
CA TYR A 79 6.21 2.65 20.89
C TYR A 79 7.34 2.64 21.92
N THR A 80 7.74 1.44 22.33
CA THR A 80 8.90 1.25 23.20
C THR A 80 9.87 0.28 22.55
N CYS A 81 11.15 0.42 22.88
CA CYS A 81 12.15 -0.55 22.49
C CYS A 81 11.97 -1.82 23.33
N ASN A 82 11.64 -2.93 22.67
CA ASN A 82 11.50 -4.23 23.32
C ASN A 82 12.29 -5.36 22.62
N ASN A 83 13.10 -5.04 21.60
CA ASN A 83 13.83 -6.01 20.75
C ASN A 83 12.94 -7.05 20.04
N LYS A 84 11.63 -6.85 20.01
CA LYS A 84 10.67 -7.74 19.36
C LYS A 84 10.14 -7.12 18.07
N LEU A 85 9.62 -7.98 17.20
CA LEU A 85 8.89 -7.55 16.02
C LEU A 85 7.52 -7.03 16.44
N MET A 86 7.25 -5.76 16.16
CA MET A 86 6.01 -5.07 16.44
C MET A 86 5.29 -4.77 15.14
N LEU A 87 3.99 -5.03 15.10
CA LEU A 87 3.11 -4.71 13.97
C LEU A 87 2.16 -3.58 14.39
N LEU A 88 2.07 -2.56 13.55
CA LEU A 88 1.06 -1.52 13.65
C LEU A 88 -0.16 -1.94 12.86
N LYS A 89 -1.27 -2.18 13.56
CA LYS A 89 -2.51 -2.69 12.98
C LYS A 89 -3.64 -1.69 13.13
N ILE A 90 -4.54 -1.70 12.15
CA ILE A 90 -5.85 -1.05 12.21
C ILE A 90 -6.89 -2.15 12.29
N LYS A 91 -7.72 -2.11 13.34
CA LYS A 91 -8.84 -3.03 13.54
C LYS A 91 -10.14 -2.31 13.27
N PHE A 92 -10.96 -2.89 12.40
CA PHE A 92 -12.28 -2.39 12.05
C PHE A 92 -13.30 -2.88 13.08
N LEU A 93 -14.03 -1.95 13.68
CA LEU A 93 -15.07 -2.23 14.67
C LEU A 93 -16.42 -2.45 14.00
N PRO A 94 -17.34 -3.20 14.63
CA PRO A 94 -18.70 -3.35 14.13
C PRO A 94 -19.41 -2.00 13.92
N GLU A 95 -20.22 -1.88 12.87
CA GLU A 95 -21.08 -0.71 12.66
C GLU A 95 -22.00 -0.51 13.88
N ILE A 96 -22.01 0.70 14.41
CA ILE A 96 -22.95 1.14 15.45
C ILE A 96 -23.93 2.10 14.80
N GLN A 97 -25.20 2.01 15.16
CA GLN A 97 -26.22 2.96 14.72
C GLN A 97 -26.90 3.58 15.93
N ASP A 98 -26.99 4.92 15.93
CA ASP A 98 -27.78 5.69 16.89
C ASP A 98 -28.95 6.40 16.18
N SER A 99 -29.58 7.37 16.85
CA SER A 99 -30.73 8.13 16.31
C SER A 99 -30.39 8.94 15.07
N ASP A 100 -29.14 9.37 14.93
CA ASP A 100 -28.73 10.39 13.96
C ASP A 100 -27.68 9.85 12.95
N PHE A 101 -26.91 8.83 13.34
CA PHE A 101 -25.75 8.36 12.59
C PHE A 101 -25.63 6.84 12.51
N LYS A 102 -25.06 6.39 11.39
CA LYS A 102 -24.35 5.12 11.27
C LYS A 102 -22.86 5.38 11.40
N ILE A 103 -22.23 4.75 12.39
CA ILE A 103 -20.86 5.00 12.80
C ILE A 103 -20.03 3.75 12.48
N ASN A 104 -19.07 3.94 11.60
CA ASN A 104 -18.03 2.97 11.30
C ASN A 104 -16.72 3.52 11.86
N SER A 105 -16.08 2.77 12.76
CA SER A 105 -14.88 3.22 13.48
C SER A 105 -13.78 2.17 13.47
N THR A 106 -12.57 2.62 13.80
CA THR A 106 -11.36 1.78 13.82
C THR A 106 -10.58 2.01 15.10
N GLU A 107 -9.84 0.99 15.53
CA GLU A 107 -8.83 1.07 16.59
C GLU A 107 -7.45 0.88 15.96
N ILE A 108 -6.47 1.68 16.38
CA ILE A 108 -5.08 1.57 15.94
C ILE A 108 -4.24 1.15 17.14
N TYR A 109 -3.44 0.10 16.99
CA TYR A 109 -2.61 -0.43 18.09
C TYR A 109 -1.38 -1.16 17.57
N LEU A 110 -0.41 -1.31 18.48
CA LEU A 110 0.77 -2.13 18.27
C LEU A 110 0.54 -3.53 18.86
N ASP A 111 1.00 -4.55 18.14
CA ASP A 111 0.86 -5.95 18.54
C ASP A 111 2.14 -6.73 18.22
N GLU A 112 2.48 -7.70 19.05
CA GLU A 112 3.59 -8.64 18.82
C GLU A 112 3.14 -9.83 17.96
N LYS A 113 1.83 -10.11 17.90
CA LYS A 113 1.30 -11.26 17.15
C LYS A 113 1.33 -10.98 15.65
N LEU A 114 1.91 -11.90 14.89
CA LEU A 114 1.99 -11.81 13.43
C LEU A 114 0.68 -12.12 12.71
N GLU A 115 -0.28 -12.73 13.41
CA GLU A 115 -1.60 -13.03 12.87
C GLU A 115 -2.37 -11.73 12.61
N ILE A 116 -2.89 -11.59 11.39
CA ILE A 116 -3.82 -10.53 10.99
C ILE A 116 -5.21 -11.15 10.93
N LYS A 117 -6.13 -10.69 11.78
CA LYS A 117 -7.52 -11.17 11.73
C LYS A 117 -8.24 -10.60 10.51
N GLU A 118 -9.39 -11.20 10.16
CA GLU A 118 -10.20 -10.77 9.02
C GLU A 118 -10.59 -9.28 9.08
N ASN A 119 -10.80 -8.75 10.28
CA ASN A 119 -11.13 -7.35 10.53
C ASN A 119 -9.92 -6.48 10.90
N GLU A 120 -8.72 -6.90 10.51
CA GLU A 120 -7.49 -6.18 10.75
C GLU A 120 -6.73 -5.94 9.44
N ILE A 121 -6.03 -4.81 9.38
CA ILE A 121 -5.06 -4.50 8.35
C ILE A 121 -3.75 -4.11 9.04
N GLU A 122 -2.63 -4.66 8.57
CA GLU A 122 -1.30 -4.21 8.95
C GLU A 122 -0.89 -2.99 8.12
N ILE A 123 -0.36 -1.95 8.76
CA ILE A 123 0.14 -0.74 8.10
C ILE A 123 1.66 -0.76 7.99
N CYS A 124 2.34 -1.25 9.03
CA CYS A 124 3.77 -1.47 9.01
C CYS A 124 4.20 -2.41 10.13
N ARG A 125 5.44 -2.89 10.04
CA ARG A 125 6.12 -3.61 11.13
C ARG A 125 7.53 -3.09 11.34
N PHE A 126 8.08 -3.31 12.53
CA PHE A 126 9.46 -2.93 12.85
C PHE A 126 10.03 -3.77 13.99
N LYS A 127 11.35 -3.87 14.06
CA LYS A 127 12.07 -4.51 15.16
C LYS A 127 13.15 -3.57 15.69
N LEU A 128 12.84 -2.88 16.79
CA LEU A 128 13.73 -1.85 17.35
C LEU A 128 14.67 -2.45 18.40
N ARG A 129 15.97 -2.25 18.21
CA ARG A 129 17.01 -2.69 19.13
C ARG A 129 17.26 -1.70 20.26
N ALA A 130 17.68 -2.23 21.41
CA ALA A 130 18.08 -1.42 22.56
C ALA A 130 19.21 -0.46 22.18
N GLY A 131 18.98 0.84 22.43
CA GLY A 131 19.93 1.91 22.12
C GLY A 131 19.93 2.40 20.67
N ALA A 132 19.09 1.83 19.80
CA ALA A 132 18.91 2.31 18.43
C ALA A 132 17.75 3.31 18.33
N LYS A 133 17.70 4.03 17.20
CA LYS A 133 16.56 4.88 16.82
C LYS A 133 15.85 4.24 15.62
N LEU A 134 14.53 4.20 15.69
CA LEU A 134 13.72 3.77 14.57
C LEU A 134 13.77 4.83 13.46
N ARG A 135 13.83 4.39 12.21
CA ARG A 135 13.77 5.27 11.04
C ARG A 135 12.71 4.78 10.04
N ALA A 136 12.23 5.67 9.19
CA ALA A 136 11.29 5.37 8.10
C ALA A 136 11.79 5.82 6.72
N ASP A 137 12.91 6.53 6.67
CA ASP A 137 13.59 6.87 5.43
C ASP A 137 14.40 5.68 4.93
N HIS A 138 14.25 5.38 3.63
CA HIS A 138 14.97 4.32 2.96
C HIS A 138 15.86 4.88 1.86
N THR A 139 17.11 4.42 1.82
CA THR A 139 18.10 4.92 0.86
C THR A 139 17.84 4.39 -0.54
N ASP A 140 17.54 3.10 -0.67
CA ASP A 140 17.28 2.41 -1.92
C ASP A 140 16.18 1.34 -1.75
N PHE A 141 15.86 0.63 -2.83
CA PHE A 141 14.84 -0.40 -2.86
C PHE A 141 15.19 -1.60 -1.99
N ILE A 142 16.47 -1.93 -1.85
CA ILE A 142 16.95 -3.06 -1.02
C ILE A 142 16.73 -2.76 0.47
N ASP A 143 16.92 -1.49 0.84
CA ASP A 143 16.81 -0.98 2.20
C ASP A 143 15.36 -1.02 2.76
N LEU A 144 14.34 -1.22 1.91
CA LEU A 144 12.95 -1.43 2.35
C LEU A 144 12.76 -2.69 3.20
N SER A 145 13.63 -3.69 3.01
CA SER A 145 13.61 -4.96 3.76
C SER A 145 14.60 -5.03 4.93
N THR A 146 15.17 -3.90 5.34
CA THR A 146 16.08 -3.86 6.50
C THR A 146 15.36 -4.32 7.77
N GLU A 147 15.84 -5.41 8.39
CA GLU A 147 15.14 -6.09 9.49
C GLU A 147 15.05 -5.23 10.77
N TYR A 148 16.14 -4.53 11.11
CA TYR A 148 16.29 -3.86 12.38
C TYR A 148 16.21 -2.34 12.24
N ASP A 149 15.65 -1.71 13.27
CA ASP A 149 15.67 -0.25 13.48
C ASP A 149 15.06 0.55 12.32
N THR A 150 14.28 -0.12 11.46
CA THR A 150 13.69 0.44 10.25
C THR A 150 12.21 0.03 10.20
N VAL A 151 11.33 0.97 9.84
CA VAL A 151 9.93 0.68 9.56
C VAL A 151 9.84 -0.05 8.23
N ASN A 152 9.06 -1.14 8.20
CA ASN A 152 8.79 -1.92 7.01
C ASN A 152 7.31 -1.85 6.66
N THR A 153 7.00 -1.30 5.49
CA THR A 153 5.64 -1.12 4.95
C THR A 153 5.31 -2.11 3.83
N ILE A 154 6.20 -3.06 3.51
CA ILE A 154 6.04 -4.02 2.39
C ILE A 154 4.74 -4.81 2.54
N TYR A 155 4.41 -5.23 3.75
CA TYR A 155 3.26 -6.09 4.04
C TYR A 155 1.92 -5.35 3.97
N ALA A 156 1.91 -4.01 3.97
CA ALA A 156 0.69 -3.23 3.99
C ALA A 156 -0.14 -3.46 2.71
N PRO A 157 -1.41 -3.87 2.81
CA PRO A 157 -2.25 -4.06 1.64
C PRO A 157 -2.70 -2.71 1.11
N TYR A 158 -2.39 -2.42 -0.15
CA TYR A 158 -2.97 -1.29 -0.87
C TYR A 158 -4.15 -1.76 -1.70
N ALA A 159 -5.24 -1.01 -1.63
CA ALA A 159 -6.46 -1.31 -2.37
C ALA A 159 -6.20 -1.15 -3.87
N ALA A 160 -6.35 -2.24 -4.62
CA ALA A 160 -6.30 -2.22 -6.07
C ALA A 160 -7.49 -3.00 -6.63
N TYR A 161 -7.75 -2.86 -7.93
CA TYR A 161 -8.84 -3.56 -8.59
C TYR A 161 -8.64 -5.08 -8.51
N GLY A 162 -9.67 -5.81 -8.08
CA GLY A 162 -9.63 -7.27 -7.88
C GLY A 162 -8.97 -7.66 -6.56
N SER A 163 -7.64 -7.52 -6.48
CA SER A 163 -6.81 -7.99 -5.36
C SER A 163 -6.01 -6.86 -4.75
N SER A 164 -5.69 -6.93 -3.45
CA SER A 164 -4.75 -5.98 -2.84
C SER A 164 -3.36 -6.13 -3.43
N SER A 165 -2.61 -5.04 -3.41
CA SER A 165 -1.30 -4.95 -4.05
C SER A 165 -0.28 -4.25 -3.17
N LEU A 166 0.92 -4.06 -3.73
CA LEU A 166 2.01 -3.32 -3.11
C LEU A 166 1.73 -1.82 -3.08
N SER A 167 2.40 -1.14 -2.14
CA SER A 167 2.43 0.32 -2.08
C SER A 167 2.85 0.93 -3.43
N PRO A 168 2.14 1.95 -3.92
CA PRO A 168 2.57 2.74 -5.07
C PRO A 168 3.99 3.29 -4.90
N GLU A 169 4.41 3.63 -3.67
CA GLU A 169 5.74 4.17 -3.42
C GLU A 169 6.85 3.11 -3.57
N ILE A 170 6.60 1.89 -3.10
CA ILE A 170 7.51 0.76 -3.29
C ILE A 170 7.71 0.51 -4.79
N LEU A 171 6.63 0.48 -5.57
CA LEU A 171 6.69 0.28 -7.02
C LEU A 171 7.37 1.46 -7.73
N ARG A 172 7.07 2.71 -7.36
CA ARG A 172 7.76 3.89 -7.91
C ARG A 172 9.26 3.83 -7.69
N ARG A 173 9.71 3.45 -6.49
CA ARG A 173 11.13 3.29 -6.17
C ARG A 173 11.77 2.20 -7.03
N PHE A 174 11.15 1.03 -7.11
CA PHE A 174 11.57 -0.04 -8.02
C PHE A 174 11.71 0.45 -9.46
N GLY A 175 10.68 1.12 -9.99
CA GLY A 175 10.66 1.62 -11.36
C GLY A 175 11.75 2.65 -11.64
N ARG A 176 12.01 3.58 -10.71
CA ARG A 176 13.09 4.57 -10.84
C ARG A 176 14.46 3.88 -10.91
N GLU A 177 14.76 3.01 -9.95
CA GLU A 177 16.06 2.31 -9.91
C GLU A 177 16.24 1.34 -11.10
N LEU A 178 15.17 0.73 -11.59
CA LEU A 178 15.22 -0.11 -12.76
C LEU A 178 15.51 0.71 -14.03
N LEU A 179 14.90 1.89 -14.19
CA LEU A 179 15.16 2.80 -15.31
C LEU A 179 16.58 3.40 -15.31
N GLU A 180 17.26 3.43 -14.16
CA GLU A 180 18.68 3.81 -14.07
C GLU A 180 19.61 2.70 -14.58
N CYS A 181 19.12 1.46 -14.74
CA CYS A 181 19.86 0.36 -15.33
C CYS A 181 19.88 0.46 -16.87
N ASN A 182 20.84 -0.21 -17.51
CA ASN A 182 20.88 -0.29 -18.97
C ASN A 182 19.85 -1.28 -19.51
N LEU A 183 18.58 -0.88 -19.56
CA LEU A 183 17.47 -1.69 -20.02
C LEU A 183 17.45 -1.80 -21.54
N SER A 184 17.30 -3.02 -22.05
CA SER A 184 17.10 -3.30 -23.48
C SER A 184 15.78 -4.00 -23.79
N GLU A 185 15.12 -4.53 -22.76
CA GLU A 185 13.87 -5.25 -22.89
C GLU A 185 12.67 -4.29 -22.80
N ALA A 186 11.80 -4.31 -23.81
CA ALA A 186 10.66 -3.41 -23.89
C ALA A 186 9.66 -3.59 -22.72
N TRP A 187 9.53 -4.82 -22.20
CA TRP A 187 8.68 -5.08 -21.03
C TRP A 187 9.24 -4.42 -19.78
N ASP A 188 10.54 -4.54 -19.48
CA ASP A 188 11.19 -3.85 -18.35
C ASP A 188 10.95 -2.34 -18.41
N ILE A 189 11.19 -1.74 -19.57
CA ILE A 189 11.02 -0.29 -19.79
C ILE A 189 9.56 0.10 -19.54
N SER A 190 8.60 -0.63 -20.12
CA SER A 190 7.17 -0.34 -20.00
C SER A 190 6.67 -0.50 -18.56
N PHE A 191 7.06 -1.59 -17.90
CA PHE A 191 6.68 -1.87 -16.52
C PHE A 191 7.29 -0.83 -15.56
N ALA A 192 8.56 -0.50 -15.73
CA ALA A 192 9.22 0.52 -14.91
C ALA A 192 8.58 1.91 -15.09
N MET A 193 8.28 2.32 -16.33
CA MET A 193 7.56 3.58 -16.59
C MET A 193 6.17 3.60 -15.94
N MET A 194 5.43 2.48 -16.02
CA MET A 194 4.13 2.34 -15.37
C MET A 194 4.25 2.45 -13.84
N CYS A 195 5.23 1.77 -13.24
CA CYS A 195 5.55 1.88 -11.82
C CYS A 195 5.83 3.33 -11.40
N VAL A 196 6.60 4.08 -12.18
CA VAL A 196 6.93 5.49 -11.88
C VAL A 196 5.72 6.42 -12.02
N GLN A 197 4.86 6.20 -13.03
CA GLN A 197 3.73 7.08 -13.32
C GLN A 197 2.49 6.78 -12.48
N SER A 198 2.37 5.58 -11.92
CA SER A 198 1.16 5.19 -11.18
C SER A 198 1.01 6.01 -9.90
N LYS A 199 -0.15 6.66 -9.77
CA LYS A 199 -0.57 7.35 -8.55
C LYS A 199 -1.25 6.38 -7.58
N ASP A 200 -2.07 5.49 -8.14
CA ASP A 200 -2.79 4.45 -7.40
C ASP A 200 -1.99 3.14 -7.40
N ALA A 201 -2.42 2.16 -6.60
CA ALA A 201 -1.82 0.84 -6.59
C ALA A 201 -2.01 0.12 -7.93
N ILE A 202 -0.92 -0.43 -8.47
CA ILE A 202 -0.96 -1.23 -9.69
C ILE A 202 -1.64 -2.56 -9.36
N GLN A 203 -2.52 -3.04 -10.25
CA GLN A 203 -3.18 -4.34 -10.08
C GLN A 203 -2.16 -5.47 -9.89
N LYS A 204 -2.41 -6.31 -8.90
CA LYS A 204 -1.49 -7.39 -8.49
C LYS A 204 -1.15 -8.31 -9.66
N GLU A 205 -2.13 -8.61 -10.50
CA GLU A 205 -2.03 -9.48 -11.65
C GLU A 205 -1.02 -8.97 -12.69
N ILE A 206 -0.86 -7.65 -12.82
CA ILE A 206 0.12 -7.03 -13.72
C ILE A 206 1.54 -7.25 -13.17
N ILE A 207 1.73 -7.11 -11.85
CA ILE A 207 3.01 -7.35 -11.18
C ILE A 207 3.38 -8.84 -11.33
N ILE A 208 2.45 -9.74 -11.06
CA ILE A 208 2.65 -11.19 -11.22
C ILE A 208 3.01 -11.54 -12.66
N SER A 209 2.30 -10.99 -13.65
CA SER A 209 2.57 -11.24 -15.07
C SER A 209 4.00 -10.84 -15.46
N TYR A 210 4.44 -9.66 -15.00
CA TYR A 210 5.82 -9.21 -15.19
C TYR A 210 6.84 -10.16 -14.55
N LEU A 211 6.62 -10.55 -13.29
CA LEU A 211 7.55 -11.41 -12.55
C LEU A 211 7.64 -12.82 -13.13
N VAL A 212 6.50 -13.41 -13.51
CA VAL A 212 6.41 -14.73 -14.16
C VAL A 212 7.18 -14.73 -15.46
N ASN A 213 6.99 -13.70 -16.30
CA ASN A 213 7.74 -13.57 -17.53
C ASN A 213 9.24 -13.37 -17.28
N LYS A 214 9.59 -12.53 -16.29
CA LYS A 214 10.97 -12.11 -16.06
C LYS A 214 11.84 -13.20 -15.41
N LEU A 215 11.25 -13.97 -14.49
CA LEU A 215 11.96 -14.94 -13.66
C LEU A 215 11.66 -16.40 -14.01
N ASP A 216 10.76 -16.66 -14.98
CA ASP A 216 10.31 -18.01 -15.34
C ASP A 216 9.76 -18.80 -14.13
N ILE A 217 8.94 -18.11 -13.32
CA ILE A 217 8.30 -18.67 -12.11
C ILE A 217 6.84 -19.04 -12.39
N GLU A 218 6.27 -19.92 -11.55
CA GLU A 218 4.88 -20.36 -11.68
C GLU A 218 3.90 -19.23 -11.33
N VAL A 219 2.74 -19.19 -11.99
CA VAL A 219 1.66 -18.28 -11.57
C VAL A 219 1.06 -18.77 -10.25
N LYS A 220 1.20 -17.96 -9.18
CA LYS A 220 0.65 -18.23 -7.85
C LYS A 220 0.02 -16.97 -7.27
N ASN A 221 -0.78 -17.13 -6.20
CA ASN A 221 -1.28 -16.00 -5.42
C ASN A 221 -0.22 -15.56 -4.39
N TYR A 222 0.80 -14.85 -4.88
CA TYR A 222 1.92 -14.32 -4.09
C TYR A 222 1.44 -13.28 -3.07
N ASN A 223 1.94 -13.30 -1.84
CA ASN A 223 1.69 -12.20 -0.90
C ASN A 223 2.56 -10.97 -1.23
N ASN A 224 2.41 -9.86 -0.50
CA ASN A 224 3.19 -8.65 -0.79
C ASN A 224 4.70 -8.83 -0.57
N GLU A 225 5.10 -9.62 0.43
CA GLU A 225 6.51 -9.93 0.66
C GLU A 225 7.11 -10.72 -0.52
N ASP A 226 6.41 -11.75 -1.01
CA ASP A 226 6.82 -12.52 -2.18
C ASP A 226 7.01 -11.59 -3.40
N LEU A 227 6.04 -10.72 -3.67
CA LEU A 227 6.12 -9.77 -4.79
C LEU A 227 7.33 -8.86 -4.67
N TYR A 228 7.57 -8.31 -3.47
CA TYR A 228 8.74 -7.48 -3.21
C TYR A 228 10.06 -8.25 -3.40
N LEU A 229 10.16 -9.48 -2.88
CA LEU A 229 11.37 -10.30 -2.99
C LEU A 229 11.70 -10.66 -4.44
N TYR A 230 10.70 -10.97 -5.26
CA TYR A 230 10.90 -11.21 -6.69
C TYR A 230 11.27 -9.93 -7.45
N LEU A 231 10.65 -8.79 -7.15
CA LEU A 231 11.07 -7.50 -7.71
C LEU A 231 12.52 -7.17 -7.32
N LEU A 232 12.92 -7.47 -6.08
CA LEU A 232 14.28 -7.30 -5.61
C LEU A 232 15.28 -8.17 -6.40
N GLU A 233 14.93 -9.41 -6.71
CA GLU A 233 15.74 -10.30 -7.56
C GLU A 233 15.91 -9.75 -8.98
N VAL A 234 14.81 -9.26 -9.58
CA VAL A 234 14.84 -8.60 -10.89
C VAL A 234 15.78 -7.39 -10.88
N LEU A 235 15.65 -6.53 -9.87
CA LEU A 235 16.46 -5.31 -9.76
C LEU A 235 17.96 -5.63 -9.55
N ARG A 236 18.28 -6.61 -8.71
CA ARG A 236 19.66 -7.08 -8.50
C ARG A 236 20.27 -7.59 -9.81
N SER A 237 19.53 -8.42 -10.54
CA SER A 237 19.96 -8.97 -11.82
C SER A 237 20.22 -7.87 -12.85
N ALA A 238 19.34 -6.86 -12.92
CA ALA A 238 19.53 -5.71 -13.81
C ALA A 238 20.77 -4.87 -13.45
N LYS A 239 20.99 -4.61 -12.15
CA LYS A 239 22.17 -3.88 -11.65
C LYS A 239 23.47 -4.63 -11.91
N ASP A 240 23.48 -5.96 -11.78
CA ASP A 240 24.66 -6.78 -12.06
C ASP A 240 24.97 -6.88 -13.56
N GLY A 241 23.93 -7.02 -14.40
CA GLY A 241 24.05 -6.94 -15.85
C GLY A 241 24.59 -5.58 -16.34
N ALA A 242 24.25 -4.49 -15.66
CA ALA A 242 24.78 -3.15 -15.94
C ALA A 242 26.26 -3.00 -15.57
N LYS A 243 26.76 -3.74 -14.57
CA LYS A 243 28.19 -3.76 -14.17
C LYS A 243 29.04 -4.70 -15.02
N GLY A 244 28.43 -5.74 -15.59
CA GLY A 244 29.10 -6.79 -16.35
C GLY A 244 29.01 -6.62 -17.87
N ASN A 245 29.62 -5.57 -18.43
CA ASN A 245 29.89 -5.53 -19.87
C ASN A 245 31.08 -6.46 -20.19
N GLY A 246 30.84 -7.76 -20.08
CA GLY A 246 31.81 -8.82 -20.30
C GLY A 246 31.23 -10.21 -20.05
N ARG A 247 30.72 -10.82 -21.12
CA ARG A 247 30.24 -12.21 -21.27
C ARG A 247 28.74 -12.43 -21.01
N ARG A 248 28.00 -12.42 -22.14
CA ARG A 248 26.73 -13.12 -22.31
C ARG A 248 26.88 -14.59 -21.93
N GLY A 249 26.12 -15.01 -20.93
CA GLY A 249 25.78 -16.41 -20.67
C GLY A 249 24.36 -16.43 -20.13
N SER A 250 23.46 -17.12 -20.83
CA SER A 250 22.10 -17.44 -20.37
C SER A 250 22.19 -18.15 -19.02
N GLY A 251 22.05 -17.37 -17.94
CA GLY A 251 22.12 -17.84 -16.56
C GLY A 251 20.72 -18.23 -16.10
N ARG A 252 20.43 -19.53 -16.17
CA ARG A 252 19.27 -20.16 -15.54
C ARG A 252 19.10 -19.64 -14.11
N PHE A 253 17.96 -19.02 -13.82
CA PHE A 253 17.57 -18.58 -12.48
C PHE A 253 17.66 -19.76 -11.51
N LYS A 254 18.41 -19.60 -10.41
CA LYS A 254 18.46 -20.61 -9.35
C LYS A 254 17.20 -20.44 -8.50
N LYS A 255 16.28 -21.40 -8.59
CA LYS A 255 15.12 -21.53 -7.70
C LYS A 255 15.58 -21.41 -6.24
N ILE A 256 15.13 -20.36 -5.55
CA ILE A 256 15.11 -20.33 -4.09
C ILE A 256 13.87 -21.11 -3.68
N LEU A 257 14.08 -22.23 -2.99
CA LEU A 257 13.03 -22.92 -2.24
C LEU A 257 12.73 -22.07 -1.02
N ILE A 258 11.48 -21.62 -0.92
CA ILE A 258 10.91 -21.09 0.31
C ILE A 258 10.12 -22.26 0.90
N ASP A 259 10.58 -22.75 2.05
CA ASP A 259 9.88 -23.74 2.88
C ASP A 259 8.69 -23.10 3.61
#